data_AF-A0A2T7T2N4-F1
#
_entry.id   AF-A0A2T7T2N4-F1
#
_cell.length_a   1.000
_cell.length_b   1.000
_cell.length_c   1.000
_cell.angle_alpha   90.00
_cell.angle_beta   90.00
_cell.angle_gamma   90.00
#
_symmetry.space_group_name_H-M   'P 1'
#
loop_
_entity.id
_entity.type
_entity.pdbx_description
1 polymer ?
#
loop_
_entity_poly.entity_id
_entity_poly.type
_entity_poly.pdbx_seq_one_letter_code
_entity_poly.pdbx_strand_id
1 'polypeptide(L)'
;MTLKGLAVAFLMLTLSGCQVMGGGVIPASEYETFTPKSAEQRMMKEVKLRWEVREDVAQFCAQSIGMGREQAYITPPVACAVWHVASKECVIVTGTRTNHVALGHEVRHCFEGHFHK
;
A
#
# COMPACT_ATOMS: atom_id res chain seq x y z
N MET A 1 -31.11 21.43 -27.81
CA MET A 1 -29.91 21.67 -26.98
C MET A 1 -29.26 22.97 -27.44
N THR A 2 -29.15 23.98 -26.58
CA THR A 2 -28.61 25.30 -26.96
C THR A 2 -27.08 25.29 -26.96
N LEU A 3 -26.46 26.12 -27.81
CA LEU A 3 -25.00 26.27 -27.90
C LEU A 3 -24.34 26.60 -26.55
N LYS A 4 -25.07 27.30 -25.67
CA LYS A 4 -24.69 27.56 -24.27
C LYS A 4 -24.61 26.30 -23.42
N GLY A 5 -25.53 25.35 -23.60
CA GLY A 5 -25.50 24.06 -22.88
C GLY A 5 -24.33 23.18 -23.31
N LEU A 6 -23.95 23.23 -24.59
CA LEU A 6 -22.78 22.51 -25.11
C LEU A 6 -21.46 23.10 -24.56
N ALA A 7 -21.36 24.43 -24.49
CA ALA A 7 -20.19 25.10 -23.94
C ALA A 7 -20.00 24.84 -22.44
N VAL A 8 -21.09 24.82 -21.66
CA VAL A 8 -21.05 24.49 -20.23
C VAL A 8 -20.66 23.02 -20.00
N ALA A 9 -21.17 22.09 -20.80
CA ALA A 9 -20.79 20.68 -20.74
C ALA A 9 -19.30 20.47 -21.08
N PHE A 10 -18.78 21.19 -22.08
CA PHE A 10 -17.37 21.13 -22.46
C PHE A 10 -16.47 21.75 -21.37
N LEU A 11 -16.91 22.83 -20.71
CA LEU A 11 -16.18 23.44 -19.61
C LEU A 11 -16.10 22.51 -18.39
N MET A 12 -17.19 21.80 -18.04
CA MET A 12 -17.17 20.82 -16.94
C MET A 12 -16.23 19.63 -17.20
N LEU A 13 -16.09 19.19 -18.46
CA LEU A 13 -15.17 18.13 -18.85
C LEU A 13 -13.69 18.54 -18.74
N THR A 14 -13.39 19.85 -18.71
CA THR A 14 -12.00 20.35 -18.56
C THR A 14 -11.57 20.54 -17.11
N LEU A 15 -12.49 20.53 -16.13
CA LEU A 15 -12.17 20.68 -14.70
C LEU A 15 -11.82 19.38 -13.97
N SER A 16 -11.91 18.22 -14.62
CA SER A 16 -11.53 16.93 -14.04
C SER A 16 -10.01 16.61 -14.15
N GLY A 17 -9.22 17.55 -14.68
CA GLY A 17 -7.80 17.36 -15.01
C GLY A 17 -6.79 17.71 -13.93
N CYS A 18 -6.95 17.25 -12.68
CA CYS A 18 -5.89 17.24 -11.66
C CYS A 18 -5.64 15.85 -11.05
N GLN A 19 -6.04 14.78 -11.75
CA GLN A 19 -5.63 13.43 -11.36
C GLN A 19 -4.19 13.25 -11.85
N VAL A 20 -3.25 13.21 -10.92
CA VAL A 20 -1.82 13.04 -11.17
C VAL A 20 -1.59 11.73 -11.93
N MET A 21 -1.41 11.84 -13.24
CA MET A 21 -0.92 10.76 -14.09
C MET A 21 0.55 10.54 -13.73
N GLY A 22 0.83 9.51 -12.92
CA GLY A 22 2.20 9.05 -12.64
C GLY A 22 2.69 9.17 -11.19
N GLY A 23 1.82 9.46 -10.23
CA GLY A 23 2.13 9.42 -8.80
C GLY A 23 0.93 8.84 -8.07
N GLY A 24 1.03 7.55 -7.70
CA GLY A 24 -0.09 6.75 -7.21
C GLY A 24 -0.97 7.49 -6.22
N VAL A 25 -2.21 7.75 -6.63
CA VAL A 25 -3.23 8.24 -5.71
C VAL A 25 -3.44 7.11 -4.71
N ILE A 26 -2.96 7.32 -3.49
CA ILE A 26 -3.20 6.40 -2.38
C ILE A 26 -4.72 6.28 -2.24
N PRO A 27 -5.29 5.06 -2.28
CA PRO A 27 -6.73 4.89 -2.16
C PRO A 27 -7.27 5.58 -0.91
N ALA A 28 -8.45 6.20 -1.00
CA ALA A 28 -9.04 6.94 0.13
C ALA A 28 -9.15 6.10 1.41
N SER A 29 -9.37 4.79 1.26
CA SER A 29 -9.41 3.81 2.37
C SER A 29 -8.12 3.74 3.19
N GLU A 30 -6.97 4.10 2.62
CA GLU A 30 -5.69 4.09 3.33
C GLU A 30 -5.53 5.26 4.31
N TYR A 31 -6.42 6.25 4.25
CA TYR A 31 -6.46 7.36 5.20
C TYR A 31 -7.48 7.15 6.33
N GLU A 32 -8.22 6.05 6.30
CA GLU A 32 -9.17 5.72 7.36
C GLU A 32 -8.44 5.36 8.66
N THR A 33 -9.05 5.71 9.79
CA THR A 33 -8.54 5.29 11.09
C THR A 33 -8.75 3.80 11.28
N PHE A 34 -7.73 3.08 11.75
CA PHE A 34 -7.85 1.68 12.10
C PHE A 34 -7.70 1.48 13.61
N THR A 35 -8.35 0.44 14.15
CA THR A 35 -8.19 0.02 15.55
C THR A 35 -7.25 -1.18 15.59
N PRO A 36 -6.06 -1.06 16.23
CA PRO A 36 -5.17 -2.21 16.39
C PRO A 36 -5.87 -3.33 17.18
N LYS A 37 -5.65 -4.59 16.78
CA LYS A 37 -6.14 -5.78 17.53
C LYS A 37 -5.65 -5.77 18.97
N SER A 38 -6.30 -6.45 19.92
CA SER A 38 -5.73 -6.61 21.27
C SER A 38 -4.48 -7.50 21.25
N ALA A 39 -3.65 -7.45 22.29
CA ALA A 39 -2.41 -8.24 22.34
C ALA A 39 -2.67 -9.76 22.23
N GLU A 40 -3.83 -10.22 22.68
CA GLU A 40 -4.28 -11.62 22.65
C GLU A 40 -4.69 -12.08 21.24
N GLN A 41 -5.12 -11.13 20.40
CA GLN A 41 -5.60 -11.37 19.04
C GLN A 41 -4.52 -11.15 17.98
N ARG A 42 -3.37 -10.61 18.36
CA ARG A 42 -2.23 -10.41 17.46
C ARG A 42 -1.38 -11.68 17.40
N MET A 43 -0.75 -11.92 16.25
CA MET A 43 0.33 -12.90 16.14
C MET A 43 1.53 -12.56 17.05
N MET A 44 1.65 -11.29 17.44
CA MET A 44 2.70 -10.75 18.31
C MET A 44 2.08 -9.94 19.45
N LYS A 45 2.37 -10.30 20.70
CA LYS A 45 1.90 -9.50 21.86
C LYS A 45 2.50 -8.10 21.85
N GLU A 46 3.80 -8.02 21.62
CA GLU A 46 4.54 -6.78 21.41
C GLU A 46 5.04 -6.74 19.97
N VAL A 47 4.72 -5.65 19.26
CA VAL A 47 5.10 -5.49 17.86
C VAL A 47 6.57 -5.09 17.77
N LYS A 48 7.41 -6.03 17.34
CA LYS A 48 8.79 -5.80 16.91
C LYS A 48 8.83 -5.59 15.41
N LEU A 49 9.26 -4.40 15.00
CA LEU A 49 9.41 -4.03 13.60
C LEU A 49 10.88 -4.06 13.22
N ARG A 50 11.18 -4.68 12.08
CA ARG A 50 12.45 -4.53 11.38
C ARG A 50 12.17 -3.89 10.03
N TRP A 51 13.01 -2.95 9.62
CA TRP A 51 12.89 -2.31 8.32
C TRP A 51 14.07 -2.74 7.44
N GLU A 52 13.75 -3.20 6.22
CA GLU A 52 14.69 -3.63 5.20
C GLU A 52 14.47 -2.82 3.92
N VAL A 53 15.56 -2.33 3.33
CA VAL A 53 15.52 -1.58 2.06
C VAL A 53 16.11 -2.45 0.98
N ARG A 54 15.39 -2.59 -0.15
CA ARG A 54 15.78 -3.46 -1.27
C ARG A 54 15.65 -2.75 -2.61
N GLU A 55 16.51 -3.14 -3.55
CA GLU A 55 16.41 -2.68 -4.94
C GLU A 55 15.34 -3.47 -5.72
N ASP A 56 15.15 -4.74 -5.37
CA ASP A 56 14.21 -5.68 -6.00
C ASP A 56 12.87 -5.81 -5.24
N VAL A 57 12.45 -4.73 -4.56
CA VAL A 57 11.25 -4.73 -3.68
C VAL A 57 10.01 -5.30 -4.35
N ALA A 58 9.75 -4.97 -5.63
CA ALA A 58 8.57 -5.43 -6.33
C ALA A 58 8.55 -6.95 -6.50
N GLN A 59 9.68 -7.56 -6.87
CA GLN A 59 9.80 -9.00 -7.03
C GLN A 59 9.71 -9.70 -5.67
N PHE A 60 10.46 -9.22 -4.69
CA PHE A 60 10.46 -9.81 -3.35
C PHE A 60 9.08 -9.76 -2.70
N CYS A 61 8.42 -8.61 -2.75
CA CYS A 61 7.10 -8.44 -2.14
C CYS A 61 6.04 -9.24 -2.89
N ALA A 62 6.04 -9.25 -4.22
CA ALA A 62 5.12 -10.08 -5.00
C ALA A 62 5.23 -11.57 -4.63
N GLN A 63 6.45 -12.08 -4.48
CA GLN A 63 6.69 -13.45 -4.05
C GLN A 63 6.23 -13.69 -2.60
N SER A 64 6.57 -12.78 -1.69
CA SER A 64 6.29 -12.92 -0.25
C SER A 64 4.79 -12.87 0.07
N ILE A 65 4.01 -12.13 -0.72
CA ILE A 65 2.55 -12.01 -0.54
C ILE A 65 1.76 -13.01 -1.40
N GLY A 66 2.43 -13.93 -2.11
CA GLY A 66 1.77 -14.93 -2.95
C GLY A 66 1.06 -14.34 -4.17
N MET A 67 1.51 -13.19 -4.67
CA MET A 67 0.89 -12.52 -5.82
C MET A 67 1.15 -13.32 -7.10
N GLY A 68 0.10 -13.54 -7.88
CA GLY A 68 0.21 -14.17 -9.20
C GLY A 68 1.08 -13.32 -10.14
N ARG A 69 1.81 -13.99 -11.06
CA ARG A 69 2.80 -13.35 -11.94
C ARG A 69 2.21 -12.20 -12.78
N GLU A 70 0.99 -12.38 -13.29
CA GLU A 70 0.26 -11.37 -14.05
C GLU A 70 -0.09 -10.13 -13.20
N GLN A 71 -0.57 -10.35 -11.98
CA GLN A 71 -0.93 -9.28 -11.05
C GLN A 71 0.31 -8.48 -10.62
N ALA A 72 1.43 -9.16 -10.37
CA ALA A 72 2.70 -8.52 -10.02
C ALA A 72 3.26 -7.64 -11.16
N TYR A 73 2.94 -7.96 -12.41
CA TYR A 73 3.34 -7.16 -13.57
C TYR A 73 2.45 -5.91 -13.73
N ILE A 74 1.15 -6.04 -13.52
CA ILE A 74 0.18 -4.94 -13.70
C ILE A 74 0.25 -3.94 -12.53
N THR A 75 0.36 -4.43 -11.30
CA THR A 75 0.42 -3.61 -10.08
C THR A 75 1.60 -4.04 -9.22
N PRO A 76 2.83 -3.68 -9.58
CA PRO A 76 4.00 -4.06 -8.82
C PRO A 76 3.96 -3.44 -7.42
N PRO A 77 4.12 -4.24 -6.34
CA PRO A 77 4.16 -3.72 -5.00
C PRO A 77 5.41 -2.87 -4.78
N VAL A 78 5.27 -1.74 -4.09
CA VAL A 78 6.38 -0.83 -3.76
C VAL A 78 6.92 -1.02 -2.34
N ALA A 79 6.17 -1.75 -1.52
CA ALA A 79 6.52 -2.17 -0.17
C ALA A 79 5.69 -3.41 0.22
N CYS A 80 6.06 -4.06 1.33
CA CYS A 80 5.27 -5.12 1.96
C CYS A 80 5.68 -5.33 3.42
N ALA A 81 4.76 -5.86 4.23
CA ALA A 81 4.99 -6.35 5.58
C ALA A 81 5.03 -7.89 5.61
N VAL A 82 6.14 -8.47 6.04
CA VAL A 82 6.37 -9.93 6.06
C VAL A 82 6.60 -10.41 7.48
N TRP A 83 5.94 -11.49 7.88
CA TRP A 83 6.18 -12.12 9.19
C TRP A 83 7.41 -13.03 9.16
N HIS A 84 8.44 -12.67 9.92
CA HIS A 84 9.64 -13.50 10.06
C HIS A 84 9.51 -14.43 11.28
N VAL A 85 9.14 -15.68 11.02
CA VAL A 85 8.82 -16.69 12.04
C VAL A 85 9.98 -16.93 13.03
N ALA A 86 11.22 -16.97 12.55
CA ALA A 86 12.37 -17.33 13.37
C ALA A 86 12.72 -16.24 14.42
N SER A 87 12.72 -14.96 14.02
CA SER A 87 12.98 -13.85 14.94
C SER A 87 11.73 -13.35 15.65
N LYS A 88 10.53 -13.79 15.21
CA LYS A 88 9.23 -13.32 15.70
C LYS A 88 9.06 -11.81 15.52
N GLU A 89 9.36 -11.33 14.33
CA GLU A 89 9.32 -9.90 13.98
C GLU A 89 8.54 -9.67 12.69
N CYS A 90 7.87 -8.51 12.60
CA CYS A 90 7.34 -8.02 11.34
C CYS A 90 8.45 -7.27 10.59
N VAL A 91 8.75 -7.71 9.37
CA VAL A 91 9.76 -7.11 8.50
C VAL A 91 9.04 -6.27 7.46
N ILE A 92 9.20 -4.96 7.56
CA ILE A 92 8.73 -4.02 6.55
C ILE A 92 9.82 -3.92 5.50
N VAL A 93 9.46 -4.16 4.24
CA VAL A 93 10.38 -4.09 3.10
C VAL A 93 9.94 -2.96 2.19
N THR A 94 10.86 -2.06 1.84
CA THR A 94 10.59 -0.94 0.92
C THR A 94 11.65 -0.85 -0.16
N GLY A 95 11.34 -0.13 -1.24
CA GLY A 95 12.33 0.31 -2.22
C GLY A 95 13.34 1.31 -1.66
N THR A 96 14.40 1.61 -2.42
CA THR A 96 15.41 2.64 -2.10
C THR A 96 14.83 4.06 -1.99
N ARG A 97 13.65 4.28 -2.57
CA ARG A 97 12.83 5.48 -2.35
C ARG A 97 11.47 5.04 -1.85
N THR A 98 11.05 5.60 -0.71
CA THR A 98 9.73 5.36 -0.12
C THR A 98 9.18 6.67 0.44
N ASN A 99 7.92 6.66 0.86
CA ASN A 99 7.28 7.78 1.53
C ASN A 99 6.60 7.33 2.83
N HIS A 100 6.23 8.30 3.67
CA HIS A 100 5.61 8.01 4.96
C HIS A 100 4.28 7.27 4.85
N VAL A 101 3.56 7.41 3.74
CA VAL A 101 2.28 6.72 3.54
C VAL A 101 2.50 5.24 3.24
N ALA A 102 3.41 4.92 2.33
CA ALA A 102 3.78 3.52 2.05
C ALA A 102 4.35 2.85 3.30
N LEU A 103 5.25 3.52 4.03
CA LEU A 103 5.79 2.99 5.27
C LEU A 103 4.68 2.80 6.34
N GLY A 104 3.80 3.80 6.50
CA GLY A 104 2.69 3.74 7.45
C GLY A 104 1.68 2.64 7.13
N HIS A 105 1.40 2.40 5.85
CA HIS A 105 0.56 1.30 5.36
C HIS A 105 1.13 -0.06 5.80
N GLU A 106 2.43 -0.29 5.64
CA GLU A 106 3.07 -1.54 6.08
C GLU A 106 3.12 -1.68 7.61
N VAL A 107 3.33 -0.57 8.33
CA VAL A 107 3.22 -0.57 9.80
C VAL A 107 1.81 -1.00 10.22
N ARG A 108 0.76 -0.46 9.59
CA ARG A 108 -0.63 -0.86 9.85
C ARG A 108 -0.81 -2.36 9.66
N HIS A 109 -0.33 -2.94 8.56
CA HIS A 109 -0.37 -4.40 8.34
C HIS A 109 0.30 -5.18 9.48
N CYS A 110 1.44 -4.68 9.99
CA CYS A 110 2.10 -5.31 11.12
C CYS A 110 1.23 -5.34 12.41
N PHE A 111 0.44 -4.29 12.66
CA PHE A 111 -0.45 -4.21 13.82
C PHE A 111 -1.78 -4.96 13.62
N GLU A 112 -2.27 -5.04 12.38
CA GLU A 112 -3.48 -5.80 12.04
C GLU A 112 -3.23 -7.32 12.03
N GLY A 113 -1.99 -7.75 11.81
CA GLY A 113 -1.58 -9.15 11.91
C GLY A 113 -2.18 -10.06 10.83
N HIS A 114 -2.63 -9.49 9.71
CA HIS A 114 -3.05 -10.22 8.51
C HIS A 114 -1.84 -10.43 7.59
N PHE A 115 -0.89 -11.24 8.02
CA PHE A 115 0.26 -11.56 7.17
C PHE A 115 -0.08 -12.70 6.22
N HIS A 116 0.41 -12.57 4.98
CA HIS A 116 0.40 -13.66 4.02
C HIS A 116 1.46 -14.69 4.49
N LYS A 117 1.10 -15.98 4.47
CA LYS A 117 1.97 -17.09 4.87
C LYS A 117 2.48 -17.85 3.65
#